data_AF-A0A1B9IFK0-F1
#
_entry.id   AF-A0A1B9IFK0-F1
#
_cell.length_a   1.000
_cell.length_b   1.000
_cell.length_c   1.000
_cell.angle_alpha   90.00
_cell.angle_beta   90.00
_cell.angle_gamma   90.00
#
_symmetry.space_group_name_H-M   'P 1'
#
loop_
_entity.id
_entity.type
_entity.pdbx_description
1 polymer ?
#
loop_
_entity_poly.entity_id
_entity_poly.type
_entity_poly.pdbx_seq_one_letter_code
_entity_poly.pdbx_strand_id
1 'polypeptide(L)'
;MPLILDQPKVEQTPVSLKDINKARLSRPKNDDGSPLYPDYMPFYDPLEKVEDLGEFEHFDPGHRADPSFPNLLEGATKFFDLSPHVGTEIHGVQVSKLDSKGLDELALLAAQRGALVFRDQDFGDLGFEKQKGIVRHFGPLHIHGWAPHPAAGSVEHMIIYDHKDDLRVRRSWAGKSPVQWHTDQSPEPQTPGTTFICMLESPSTAGGDTLISSSVQAYYSLSPKFRKRLEGLTAVHSNNDGAAAELKNGKDAVMRREVLSTEHPVVIVHPVTKKKALYVNPVYTKYIVGFDKEESDYLLNFLYNHIATRQDFSCRVRYEAGTVLVWDQRITNHSQTLDYPVGDRRHAFRLTPLANKPIPAIVEEDDGECARDVQRVQLNLC
;
A
#
# COMPACT_ATOMS: atom_id res chain seq x y z
N MET A 1 -54.19 -14.35 -34.76
CA MET A 1 -54.06 -13.25 -33.77
C MET A 1 -53.08 -13.70 -32.71
N PRO A 2 -51.94 -13.04 -32.51
CA PRO A 2 -51.02 -13.38 -31.43
C PRO A 2 -51.55 -12.84 -30.10
N LEU A 3 -51.47 -13.67 -29.05
CA LEU A 3 -51.69 -13.28 -27.66
C LEU A 3 -50.55 -12.36 -27.22
N ILE A 4 -50.86 -11.10 -26.98
CA ILE A 4 -49.96 -10.15 -26.32
C ILE A 4 -50.04 -10.45 -24.82
N LEU A 5 -48.95 -10.95 -24.24
CA LEU A 5 -48.78 -11.06 -22.80
C LEU A 5 -48.49 -9.65 -22.26
N ASP A 6 -49.36 -9.14 -21.40
CA ASP A 6 -49.16 -7.89 -20.67
C ASP A 6 -47.91 -8.01 -19.79
N GLN A 7 -46.93 -7.13 -20.00
CA GLN A 7 -45.78 -7.03 -19.11
C GLN A 7 -46.19 -6.28 -17.82
N PRO A 8 -45.74 -6.72 -16.63
CA PRO A 8 -46.03 -6.01 -15.41
C PRO A 8 -45.35 -4.62 -15.45
N LYS A 9 -46.17 -3.57 -15.28
CA LYS A 9 -45.67 -2.21 -15.05
C LYS A 9 -44.86 -2.21 -13.75
N VAL A 10 -43.54 -2.08 -13.88
CA VAL A 10 -42.66 -1.78 -12.76
C VAL A 10 -42.98 -0.34 -12.33
N GLU A 11 -43.73 -0.17 -11.24
CA GLU A 11 -43.85 1.12 -10.56
C GLU A 11 -42.47 1.48 -9.97
N GLN A 12 -41.71 2.28 -10.72
CA GLN A 12 -40.54 2.95 -10.16
C GLN A 12 -41.04 4.08 -9.26
N THR A 13 -41.14 3.79 -7.96
CA THR A 13 -41.29 4.85 -6.96
C THR A 13 -40.07 5.77 -7.07
N PRO A 14 -40.22 7.06 -7.42
CA PRO A 14 -39.08 7.96 -7.53
C PRO A 14 -38.49 8.18 -6.13
N VAL A 15 -37.29 7.66 -5.90
CA VAL A 15 -36.54 7.91 -4.67
C VAL A 15 -36.18 9.40 -4.64
N SER A 16 -36.71 10.13 -3.66
CA SER A 16 -36.40 11.54 -3.47
C SER A 16 -34.93 11.74 -3.08
N LEU A 17 -34.24 12.67 -3.74
CA LEU A 17 -32.87 13.07 -3.40
C LEU A 17 -32.70 13.49 -1.93
N LYS A 18 -33.77 13.92 -1.27
CA LYS A 18 -33.76 14.26 0.17
C LYS A 18 -33.64 13.02 1.06
N ASP A 19 -34.21 11.89 0.65
CA ASP A 19 -34.11 10.63 1.38
C ASP A 19 -32.74 9.97 1.15
N ILE A 20 -32.14 10.16 -0.03
CA ILE A 20 -30.74 9.78 -0.33
C ILE A 20 -29.74 10.53 0.57
N ASN A 21 -30.01 11.80 0.88
CA ASN A 21 -29.14 12.61 1.74
C ASN A 21 -29.10 12.13 3.21
N LYS A 22 -30.13 11.43 3.71
CA LYS A 22 -30.12 10.84 5.06
C LYS A 22 -29.28 9.56 5.15
N ALA A 23 -29.03 8.90 4.03
CA ALA A 23 -28.18 7.70 3.94
C ALA A 23 -26.70 8.01 3.63
N ARG A 24 -26.32 9.29 3.58
CA ARG A 24 -24.90 9.67 3.44
C ARG A 24 -24.16 9.27 4.71
N LEU A 25 -23.10 8.50 4.54
CA LEU A 25 -22.16 8.09 5.58
C LEU A 25 -21.68 9.35 6.32
N SER A 26 -22.18 9.56 7.54
CA SER A 26 -21.76 10.67 8.39
C SER A 26 -20.50 10.23 9.13
N ARG A 27 -19.41 10.99 8.97
CA ARG A 27 -18.12 10.69 9.58
C ARG A 27 -17.94 11.57 10.82
N PRO A 28 -17.40 11.05 11.93
CA PRO A 28 -17.24 11.83 13.15
C PRO A 28 -16.38 13.08 12.89
N LYS A 29 -16.75 14.20 13.53
CA LYS A 29 -16.00 15.46 13.54
C LYS A 29 -16.33 16.19 14.84
N ASN A 30 -15.39 16.99 15.35
CA ASN A 30 -15.69 17.93 16.41
C ASN A 30 -16.50 19.11 15.87
N ASP A 31 -17.44 19.62 16.66
CA ASP A 31 -18.33 20.73 16.27
C ASP A 31 -17.56 22.02 15.94
N ASP A 32 -16.42 22.23 16.59
CA ASP A 32 -15.50 23.35 16.34
C ASP A 32 -14.56 23.12 15.14
N GLY A 33 -14.62 21.93 14.51
CA GLY A 33 -13.78 21.53 13.39
C GLY A 33 -12.35 21.14 13.77
N SER A 34 -12.02 21.04 15.06
CA SER A 34 -10.72 20.56 15.55
C SER A 34 -10.49 19.08 15.19
N PRO A 35 -9.22 18.62 15.13
CA PRO A 35 -8.89 17.21 14.89
C PRO A 35 -9.47 16.30 15.98
N LEU A 36 -10.01 15.14 15.60
CA LEU A 36 -10.41 14.11 16.57
C LEU A 36 -9.21 13.53 17.34
N TYR A 37 -8.02 13.53 16.71
CA TYR A 37 -6.79 12.94 17.25
C TYR A 37 -5.69 13.99 17.34
N PRO A 38 -5.77 14.96 18.28
CA PRO A 38 -4.81 16.05 18.38
C PRO A 38 -3.37 15.58 18.66
N ASP A 39 -3.20 14.46 19.36
CA ASP A 39 -1.88 13.89 19.65
C ASP A 39 -1.16 13.37 18.39
N TYR A 40 -1.90 13.06 17.32
CA TYR A 40 -1.38 12.54 16.06
C TYR A 40 -1.14 13.65 15.02
N MET A 41 -1.29 14.92 15.40
CA MET A 41 -1.07 16.04 14.47
C MET A 41 0.35 16.07 13.92
N PRO A 42 0.54 16.45 12.64
CA PRO A 42 1.85 16.46 12.01
C PRO A 42 2.77 17.48 12.68
N PHE A 43 3.91 17.01 13.16
CA PHE A 43 5.01 17.81 13.63
C PHE A 43 6.19 17.69 12.67
N TYR A 44 6.73 18.83 12.29
CA TYR A 44 7.86 18.97 11.38
C TYR A 44 9.02 19.61 12.16
N ASP A 45 10.11 18.87 12.34
CA ASP A 45 11.33 19.38 12.95
C ASP A 45 12.47 19.39 11.91
N PRO A 46 12.83 20.56 11.33
CA PRO A 46 13.94 20.68 10.40
C PRO A 46 15.32 20.35 11.00
N LEU A 47 15.45 20.34 12.33
CA LEU A 47 16.71 20.09 13.03
C LEU A 47 16.87 18.63 13.48
N GLU A 48 15.79 17.84 13.45
CA GLU A 48 15.85 16.43 13.81
C GLU A 48 16.72 15.66 12.83
N LYS A 49 17.63 14.85 13.37
CA LYS A 49 18.45 13.90 12.62
C LYS A 49 18.21 12.50 13.16
N VAL A 50 18.13 11.54 12.26
CA VAL A 50 17.85 10.14 12.58
C VAL A 50 18.99 9.29 12.02
N GLU A 51 19.54 8.44 12.86
CA GLU A 51 20.54 7.47 12.44
C GLU A 51 19.87 6.32 11.67
N ASP A 52 20.57 5.83 10.66
CA ASP A 52 20.12 4.64 9.95
C ASP A 52 20.20 3.42 10.88
N LEU A 53 19.19 2.56 10.82
CA LEU A 53 19.08 1.35 11.64
C LEU A 53 20.26 0.38 11.43
N GLY A 54 20.91 0.44 10.27
CA GLY A 54 21.92 -0.52 9.85
C GLY A 54 21.32 -1.85 9.40
N GLU A 55 22.19 -2.84 9.19
CA GLU A 55 21.76 -4.20 8.85
C GLU A 55 21.22 -4.93 10.08
N PHE A 56 20.21 -5.78 9.88
CA PHE A 56 19.60 -6.58 10.93
C PHE A 56 19.17 -7.95 10.42
N GLU A 57 19.15 -8.94 11.31
CA GLU A 57 18.58 -10.25 10.99
C GLU A 57 17.05 -10.17 10.93
N HIS A 58 16.47 -10.64 9.82
CA HIS A 58 15.02 -10.67 9.63
C HIS A 58 14.52 -12.10 9.51
N PHE A 59 13.48 -12.43 10.27
CA PHE A 59 12.76 -13.70 10.15
C PHE A 59 11.27 -13.44 9.95
N ASP A 60 10.75 -13.82 8.79
CA ASP A 60 9.36 -13.54 8.42
C ASP A 60 8.35 -14.28 9.31
N PRO A 61 7.43 -13.54 9.99
CA PRO A 61 6.39 -14.15 10.82
C PRO A 61 5.51 -15.17 10.09
N GLY A 62 5.29 -14.96 8.79
CA GLY A 62 4.48 -15.86 7.96
C GLY A 62 5.02 -17.29 7.86
N HIS A 63 6.29 -17.56 8.22
CA HIS A 63 6.82 -18.92 8.32
C HIS A 63 6.31 -19.69 9.54
N ARG A 64 5.82 -19.01 10.58
CA ARG A 64 5.28 -19.61 11.82
C ARG A 64 3.76 -19.77 11.80
N ALA A 65 3.10 -19.17 10.82
CA ALA A 65 1.65 -19.14 10.71
C ALA A 65 1.04 -20.51 10.49
N ASP A 66 -0.14 -20.73 11.07
CA ASP A 66 -1.02 -21.82 10.66
C ASP A 66 -1.79 -21.40 9.39
N PRO A 67 -1.66 -22.14 8.26
CA PRO A 67 -2.30 -21.77 7.00
C PRO A 67 -3.83 -21.90 7.00
N SER A 68 -4.43 -22.45 8.05
CA SER A 68 -5.90 -22.47 8.23
C SER A 68 -6.45 -21.22 8.95
N PHE A 69 -5.56 -20.33 9.40
CA PHE A 69 -5.88 -19.04 10.05
C PHE A 69 -6.82 -19.10 11.27
N PRO A 70 -6.69 -20.08 12.19
CA PRO A 70 -7.60 -20.26 13.32
C PRO A 70 -7.56 -19.12 14.33
N ASN A 71 -6.45 -18.40 14.47
CA ASN A 71 -6.29 -17.31 15.45
C ASN A 71 -6.65 -15.95 14.85
N LEU A 72 -6.32 -15.73 13.56
CA LEU A 72 -6.67 -14.51 12.85
C LEU A 72 -8.18 -14.42 12.57
N LEU A 73 -8.81 -15.54 12.21
CA LEU A 73 -10.21 -15.56 11.77
C LEU A 73 -11.21 -16.03 12.82
N GLU A 74 -10.77 -16.30 14.07
CA GLU A 74 -11.64 -16.78 15.16
C GLU A 74 -12.91 -15.93 15.35
N GLY A 75 -12.74 -14.59 15.32
CA GLY A 75 -13.82 -13.61 15.48
C GLY A 75 -14.39 -13.07 14.17
N ALA A 76 -14.00 -13.61 13.01
CA ALA A 76 -14.39 -13.05 11.73
C ALA A 76 -15.90 -13.23 11.47
N THR A 77 -16.61 -12.11 11.28
CA THR A 77 -18.04 -12.09 10.96
C THR A 77 -18.29 -12.01 9.45
N LYS A 78 -17.35 -11.42 8.70
CA LYS A 78 -17.31 -11.40 7.25
C LYS A 78 -15.86 -11.47 6.79
N PHE A 79 -15.65 -12.20 5.69
CA PHE A 79 -14.35 -12.39 5.07
C PHE A 79 -14.56 -12.57 3.57
N PHE A 80 -14.08 -11.63 2.76
CA PHE A 80 -14.25 -11.69 1.30
C PHE A 80 -13.14 -10.93 0.57
N ASP A 81 -12.84 -11.37 -0.65
CA ASP A 81 -11.84 -10.72 -1.49
C ASP A 81 -12.40 -9.46 -2.17
N LEU A 82 -11.60 -8.39 -2.18
CA LEU A 82 -11.94 -7.14 -2.87
C LEU A 82 -11.74 -7.25 -4.38
N SER A 83 -10.71 -8.00 -4.80
CA SER A 83 -10.50 -8.40 -6.18
C SER A 83 -9.84 -9.79 -6.24
N PRO A 84 -9.84 -10.47 -7.41
CA PRO A 84 -9.31 -11.83 -7.49
C PRO A 84 -7.82 -11.94 -7.09
N HIS A 85 -7.02 -10.90 -7.34
CA HIS A 85 -5.55 -10.98 -7.21
C HIS A 85 -4.95 -10.14 -6.08
N VAL A 86 -5.73 -9.26 -5.45
CA VAL A 86 -5.28 -8.45 -4.32
C VAL A 86 -6.46 -7.96 -3.48
N GLY A 87 -6.24 -7.83 -2.18
CA GLY A 87 -7.22 -7.25 -1.28
C GLY A 87 -8.18 -8.28 -0.71
N THR A 88 -8.30 -8.29 0.61
CA THR A 88 -9.29 -9.06 1.36
C THR A 88 -9.82 -8.16 2.48
N GLU A 89 -11.14 -8.08 2.63
CA GLU A 89 -11.78 -7.32 3.70
C GLU A 89 -12.27 -8.26 4.80
N ILE A 90 -11.95 -7.91 6.05
CA ILE A 90 -12.18 -8.73 7.25
C ILE A 90 -12.94 -7.89 8.27
N HIS A 91 -14.06 -8.44 8.75
CA HIS A 91 -14.93 -7.81 9.76
C HIS A 91 -14.96 -8.67 11.02
N GLY A 92 -15.13 -8.05 12.18
CA GLY A 92 -15.26 -8.75 13.47
C GLY A 92 -13.93 -9.09 14.17
N VAL A 93 -12.81 -8.91 13.48
CA VAL A 93 -11.47 -9.11 14.04
C VAL A 93 -10.87 -7.76 14.44
N GLN A 94 -10.39 -7.64 15.67
CA GLN A 94 -9.64 -6.47 16.14
C GLN A 94 -8.15 -6.79 16.11
N VAL A 95 -7.38 -6.07 15.29
CA VAL A 95 -5.91 -6.24 15.21
C VAL A 95 -5.25 -6.05 16.58
N SER A 96 -5.81 -5.19 17.43
CA SER A 96 -5.36 -4.94 18.79
C SER A 96 -5.42 -6.14 19.74
N LYS A 97 -6.22 -7.15 19.40
CA LYS A 97 -6.47 -8.33 20.22
C LYS A 97 -5.74 -9.57 19.73
N LEU A 98 -5.07 -9.49 18.58
CA LEU A 98 -4.29 -10.60 18.04
C LEU A 98 -3.08 -10.87 18.92
N ASP A 99 -2.89 -12.13 19.30
CA ASP A 99 -1.66 -12.60 19.91
C ASP A 99 -0.58 -12.87 18.84
N SER A 100 0.58 -13.39 19.25
CA SER A 100 1.68 -13.67 18.32
C SER A 100 1.28 -14.64 17.19
N LYS A 101 0.40 -15.62 17.46
CA LYS A 101 -0.05 -16.58 16.44
C LYS A 101 -1.00 -15.91 15.44
N GLY A 102 -1.93 -15.09 15.93
CA GLY A 102 -2.79 -14.27 15.09
C GLY A 102 -2.01 -13.30 14.21
N LEU A 103 -0.93 -12.71 14.73
CA LEU A 103 -0.05 -11.82 13.96
C LEU A 103 0.82 -12.58 12.94
N ASP A 104 1.29 -13.79 13.26
CA ASP A 104 1.97 -14.67 12.30
C ASP A 104 1.03 -15.01 11.13
N GLU A 105 -0.21 -15.39 11.43
CA GLU A 105 -1.27 -15.66 10.46
C GLU A 105 -1.64 -14.42 9.62
N LEU A 106 -1.69 -13.24 10.24
CA LEU A 106 -1.87 -11.97 9.54
C LEU A 106 -0.75 -11.75 8.52
N ALA A 107 0.50 -12.00 8.89
CA ALA A 107 1.64 -11.87 7.98
C ALA A 107 1.52 -12.82 6.78
N LEU A 108 1.14 -14.08 7.02
CA LEU A 108 0.96 -15.06 5.94
C LEU A 108 -0.18 -14.66 5.00
N LEU A 109 -1.33 -14.25 5.54
CA LEU A 109 -2.46 -13.82 4.72
C LEU A 109 -2.13 -12.56 3.92
N ALA A 110 -1.43 -11.59 4.52
CA ALA A 110 -0.95 -10.39 3.81
C ALA A 110 0.03 -10.77 2.69
N ALA A 111 0.95 -11.71 2.92
CA ALA A 111 1.87 -12.22 1.90
C ALA A 111 1.16 -13.00 0.77
N GLN A 112 -0.04 -13.54 1.01
CA GLN A 112 -0.84 -14.24 0.01
C GLN A 112 -1.76 -13.30 -0.78
N ARG A 113 -2.34 -12.30 -0.12
CA ARG A 113 -3.40 -11.42 -0.65
C ARG A 113 -2.95 -10.00 -0.95
N GLY A 114 -1.72 -9.64 -0.60
CA GLY A 114 -1.14 -8.32 -0.77
C GLY A 114 -1.67 -7.31 0.24
N ALA A 115 -2.99 -7.17 0.40
CA ALA A 115 -3.62 -6.17 1.25
C ALA A 115 -4.82 -6.74 2.03
N LEU A 116 -4.92 -6.37 3.30
CA LEU A 116 -5.97 -6.76 4.24
C LEU A 116 -6.62 -5.51 4.82
N VAL A 117 -7.94 -5.41 4.72
CA VAL A 117 -8.72 -4.28 5.21
C VAL A 117 -9.51 -4.72 6.43
N PHE A 118 -9.22 -4.10 7.57
CA PHE A 118 -9.96 -4.29 8.81
C PHE A 118 -10.81 -3.05 9.07
N ARG A 119 -12.10 -3.25 9.32
CA ARG A 119 -13.08 -2.19 9.60
C ARG A 119 -13.31 -2.05 11.09
N ASP A 120 -13.78 -0.88 11.51
CA ASP A 120 -14.24 -0.62 12.89
C ASP A 120 -13.18 -1.00 13.95
N GLN A 121 -11.94 -0.54 13.76
CA GLN A 121 -10.82 -0.91 14.62
C GLN A 121 -10.63 0.09 15.77
N ASP A 122 -10.35 -0.43 16.96
CA ASP A 122 -9.88 0.35 18.13
C ASP A 122 -8.37 0.69 18.07
N PHE A 123 -7.69 0.26 16.99
CA PHE A 123 -6.23 0.36 16.87
C PHE A 123 -5.71 1.79 17.01
N GLY A 124 -6.46 2.78 16.52
CA GLY A 124 -6.12 4.21 16.63
C GLY A 124 -6.10 4.74 18.06
N ASP A 125 -6.84 4.09 18.97
CA ASP A 125 -7.04 4.54 20.36
C ASP A 125 -6.11 3.84 21.36
N LEU A 126 -5.27 2.89 20.91
CA LEU A 126 -4.40 2.12 21.79
C LEU A 126 -3.23 2.92 22.40
N GLY A 127 -2.88 4.04 21.77
CA GLY A 127 -1.68 4.82 22.06
C GLY A 127 -0.40 4.26 21.41
N PHE A 128 0.60 5.14 21.26
CA PHE A 128 1.78 4.90 20.43
C PHE A 128 2.56 3.63 20.78
N GLU A 129 2.83 3.35 22.07
CA GLU A 129 3.65 2.20 22.44
C GLU A 129 2.98 0.85 22.18
N LYS A 130 1.66 0.75 22.38
CA LYS A 130 0.93 -0.47 22.05
C LYS A 130 0.85 -0.69 20.54
N GLN A 131 0.57 0.37 19.77
CA GLN A 131 0.58 0.34 18.30
C GLN A 131 1.94 -0.14 17.80
N LYS A 132 3.04 0.44 18.29
CA LYS A 132 4.40 0.00 17.95
C LYS A 132 4.69 -1.42 18.38
N GLY A 133 4.26 -1.82 19.58
CA GLY A 133 4.44 -3.19 20.08
C GLY A 133 3.86 -4.24 19.14
N ILE A 134 2.65 -4.00 18.62
CA ILE A 134 2.00 -4.88 17.64
C ILE A 134 2.78 -4.89 16.32
N VAL A 135 3.13 -3.72 15.77
CA VAL A 135 3.76 -3.66 14.44
C VAL A 135 5.23 -4.11 14.46
N ARG A 136 5.92 -4.01 15.61
CA ARG A 136 7.28 -4.54 15.79
C ARG A 136 7.37 -6.05 15.65
N HIS A 137 6.25 -6.77 15.75
CA HIS A 137 6.18 -8.21 15.47
C HIS A 137 6.65 -8.56 14.06
N PHE A 138 6.50 -7.63 13.11
CA PHE A 138 6.84 -7.82 11.70
C PHE A 138 8.24 -7.32 11.33
N GLY A 139 8.99 -6.73 12.27
CA GLY A 139 10.33 -6.22 12.05
C GLY A 139 10.59 -4.86 12.71
N PRO A 140 11.84 -4.36 12.69
CA PRO A 140 12.18 -3.04 13.18
C PRO A 140 11.39 -1.93 12.45
N LEU A 141 10.96 -0.90 13.18
CA LEU A 141 10.15 0.17 12.60
C LEU A 141 11.03 1.21 11.91
N HIS A 142 10.69 1.50 10.65
CA HIS A 142 11.32 2.53 9.86
C HIS A 142 10.96 3.94 10.37
N ILE A 143 11.94 4.83 10.36
CA ILE A 143 11.75 6.27 10.60
C ILE A 143 11.91 7.01 9.28
N HIS A 144 10.90 7.79 8.91
CA HIS A 144 10.84 8.41 7.60
C HIS A 144 11.79 9.61 7.45
N GLY A 145 12.47 9.76 6.31
CA GLY A 145 13.46 10.82 6.11
C GLY A 145 12.93 12.26 6.18
N TRP A 146 11.69 12.53 5.73
CA TRP A 146 11.12 13.89 5.70
C TRP A 146 9.63 14.02 6.06
N ALA A 147 8.87 12.93 6.13
CA ALA A 147 7.46 12.99 6.52
C ALA A 147 7.32 13.38 8.00
N PRO A 148 6.23 14.04 8.41
CA PRO A 148 6.04 14.44 9.81
C PRO A 148 5.74 13.23 10.70
N HIS A 149 5.90 13.43 12.00
CA HIS A 149 5.50 12.49 13.06
C HIS A 149 4.71 13.22 14.16
N PRO A 150 4.12 12.55 15.15
CA PRO A 150 3.48 13.19 16.30
C PRO A 150 4.42 14.09 17.11
N ALA A 151 3.95 15.27 17.52
CA ALA A 151 4.66 16.15 18.48
C ALA A 151 4.77 15.51 19.87
N ALA A 152 3.77 14.70 20.25
CA ALA A 152 3.70 13.99 21.54
C ALA A 152 4.78 12.90 21.71
N GLY A 153 5.60 12.67 20.68
CA GLY A 153 6.68 11.69 20.67
C GLY A 153 6.26 10.38 20.02
N SER A 154 6.96 10.02 18.93
CA SER A 154 7.15 8.69 18.35
C SER A 154 7.53 8.86 16.89
N VAL A 155 8.84 8.97 16.63
CA VAL A 155 9.39 9.27 15.30
C VAL A 155 9.07 8.20 14.24
N GLU A 156 8.73 6.98 14.67
CA GLU A 156 8.33 5.88 13.79
C GLU A 156 6.90 6.02 13.24
N HIS A 157 6.02 6.79 13.90
CA HIS A 157 4.69 7.08 13.40
C HIS A 157 4.77 8.14 12.31
N MET A 158 4.72 7.71 11.05
CA MET A 158 4.61 8.64 9.94
C MET A 158 3.19 9.18 9.85
N ILE A 159 3.01 10.49 9.96
CA ILE A 159 1.71 11.14 9.82
C ILE A 159 1.42 11.48 8.37
N ILE A 160 0.21 11.13 7.93
CA ILE A 160 -0.33 11.48 6.63
C ILE A 160 -1.50 12.41 6.87
N TYR A 161 -1.33 13.69 6.49
CA TYR A 161 -2.27 14.75 6.81
C TYR A 161 -2.52 15.66 5.60
N ASP A 162 -3.79 15.99 5.38
CA ASP A 162 -4.24 17.02 4.44
C ASP A 162 -5.45 17.73 5.06
N HIS A 163 -5.42 19.06 5.09
CA HIS A 163 -6.48 19.93 5.59
C HIS A 163 -6.28 21.35 5.05
N LYS A 164 -7.28 22.23 5.17
CA LYS A 164 -7.14 23.65 4.76
C LYS A 164 -5.98 24.37 5.45
N ASP A 165 -5.63 23.94 6.66
CA ASP A 165 -4.55 24.53 7.46
C ASP A 165 -3.18 23.91 7.15
N ASP A 166 -3.14 22.78 6.42
CA ASP A 166 -1.91 22.16 5.95
C ASP A 166 -2.11 21.54 4.55
N LEU A 167 -1.65 22.29 3.54
CA LEU A 167 -1.72 21.91 2.15
C LEU A 167 -0.37 21.39 1.62
N ARG A 168 0.58 20.95 2.48
CA ARG A 168 1.94 20.52 2.06
C ARG A 168 1.86 19.39 1.02
N VAL A 169 1.03 18.37 1.26
CA VAL A 169 0.79 17.27 0.30
C VAL A 169 0.20 17.79 -1.02
N ARG A 170 -0.75 18.73 -0.98
CA ARG A 170 -1.31 19.28 -2.23
C ARG A 170 -0.29 20.09 -3.01
N ARG A 171 0.53 20.89 -2.30
CA ARG A 171 1.62 21.68 -2.90
C ARG A 171 2.67 20.78 -3.56
N SER A 172 3.00 19.62 -2.97
CA SER A 172 3.97 18.70 -3.57
C SER A 172 3.49 18.11 -4.91
N TRP A 173 2.18 18.06 -5.13
CA TRP A 173 1.55 17.55 -6.35
C TRP A 173 1.00 18.65 -7.27
N ALA A 174 1.28 19.92 -6.99
CA ALA A 174 0.82 21.02 -7.83
C ALA A 174 1.29 20.85 -9.30
N GLY A 175 0.35 20.88 -10.24
CA GLY A 175 0.62 20.69 -11.67
C GLY A 175 0.92 19.25 -12.09
N LYS A 176 0.69 18.25 -11.22
CA LYS A 176 0.94 16.84 -11.50
C LYS A 176 -0.24 15.97 -11.05
N SER A 177 -0.31 14.75 -11.60
CA SER A 177 -1.23 13.75 -11.06
C SER A 177 -0.74 13.27 -9.69
N PRO A 178 -1.62 13.24 -8.66
CA PRO A 178 -1.29 12.68 -7.34
C PRO A 178 -1.26 11.15 -7.36
N VAL A 179 -1.74 10.51 -8.43
CA VAL A 179 -1.67 9.05 -8.61
C VAL A 179 -0.25 8.70 -9.04
N GLN A 180 0.51 8.13 -8.12
CA GLN A 180 1.87 7.64 -8.33
C GLN A 180 2.01 6.26 -7.68
N TRP A 181 2.19 5.24 -8.51
CA TRP A 181 2.35 3.86 -8.03
C TRP A 181 3.73 3.66 -7.41
N HIS A 182 3.77 3.09 -6.22
CA HIS A 182 5.02 2.78 -5.54
C HIS A 182 4.90 1.69 -4.49
N THR A 183 6.05 1.10 -4.17
CA THR A 183 6.31 0.42 -2.90
C THR A 183 7.02 1.42 -2.00
N ASP A 184 6.53 1.61 -0.77
CA ASP A 184 7.13 2.59 0.15
C ASP A 184 8.60 2.31 0.38
N GLN A 185 9.42 3.37 0.41
CA GLN A 185 10.83 3.32 0.81
C GLN A 185 11.61 2.15 0.18
N SER A 186 11.26 1.78 -1.05
CA SER A 186 11.99 0.75 -1.80
C SER A 186 13.50 1.04 -2.02
N PRO A 187 14.05 2.25 -1.82
CA PRO A 187 15.50 2.48 -1.75
C PRO A 187 16.20 1.97 -0.46
N GLU A 188 15.45 1.57 0.57
CA GLU A 188 16.04 1.02 1.79
C GLU A 188 16.76 -0.31 1.51
N PRO A 189 18.01 -0.52 1.97
CA PRO A 189 18.73 -1.79 1.75
C PRO A 189 17.95 -3.02 2.23
N GLN A 190 17.32 -2.88 3.39
CA GLN A 190 16.34 -3.83 3.92
C GLN A 190 14.95 -3.18 3.82
N THR A 191 14.19 -3.58 2.81
CA THR A 191 12.99 -2.86 2.38
C THR A 191 11.80 -3.08 3.31
N PRO A 192 10.78 -2.21 3.31
CA PRO A 192 9.54 -2.42 4.05
C PRO A 192 8.87 -3.78 3.81
N GLY A 193 8.26 -4.33 4.87
CA GLY A 193 7.44 -5.55 4.84
C GLY A 193 5.96 -5.24 5.10
N THR A 194 5.36 -5.98 6.04
CA THR A 194 3.94 -5.88 6.42
C THR A 194 3.62 -4.54 7.08
N THR A 195 3.19 -3.55 6.29
CA THR A 195 2.98 -2.16 6.71
C THR A 195 1.54 -1.90 7.13
N PHE A 196 1.36 -1.07 8.16
CA PHE A 196 0.06 -0.70 8.71
C PHE A 196 -0.22 0.77 8.43
N ILE A 197 -1.40 1.08 7.87
CA ILE A 197 -1.96 2.42 7.88
C ILE A 197 -3.28 2.41 8.66
N CYS A 198 -3.43 3.36 9.57
CA CYS A 198 -4.65 3.54 10.36
C CYS A 198 -5.29 4.88 10.01
N MET A 199 -6.51 4.84 9.48
CA MET A 199 -7.27 6.06 9.21
C MET A 199 -7.94 6.56 10.47
N LEU A 200 -7.42 7.69 10.98
CA LEU A 200 -7.96 8.41 12.12
C LEU A 200 -9.19 9.22 11.71
N GLU A 201 -9.05 10.02 10.65
CA GLU A 201 -10.12 10.85 10.10
C GLU A 201 -10.11 10.77 8.59
N SER A 202 -11.28 10.58 7.99
CA SER A 202 -11.44 10.51 6.54
C SER A 202 -12.31 11.67 6.04
N PRO A 203 -12.15 12.12 4.78
CA PRO A 203 -12.89 13.28 4.24
C PRO A 203 -14.40 13.19 4.46
N SER A 204 -15.13 14.31 4.53
CA SER A 204 -16.59 14.27 4.80
C SER A 204 -17.39 13.54 3.71
N THR A 205 -16.82 13.47 2.52
CA THR A 205 -17.41 12.89 1.32
C THR A 205 -16.64 11.64 0.89
N ALA A 206 -17.06 11.04 -0.24
CA ALA A 206 -16.23 10.05 -0.92
C ALA A 206 -14.88 10.65 -1.35
N GLY A 207 -13.89 9.77 -1.54
CA GLY A 207 -12.52 10.10 -1.95
C GLY A 207 -11.48 9.94 -0.84
N GLY A 208 -10.21 10.06 -1.21
CA GLY A 208 -9.07 9.88 -0.32
C GLY A 208 -8.66 8.42 -0.14
N ASP A 209 -9.11 7.57 -1.06
CA ASP A 209 -8.91 6.13 -1.10
C ASP A 209 -7.45 5.77 -1.45
N THR A 210 -7.09 4.51 -1.20
CA THR A 210 -5.81 3.95 -1.64
C THR A 210 -6.05 2.92 -2.75
N LEU A 211 -5.36 3.08 -3.87
CA LEU A 211 -5.29 2.08 -4.93
C LEU A 211 -4.16 1.10 -4.59
N ILE A 212 -4.37 -0.19 -4.82
CA ILE A 212 -3.37 -1.24 -4.57
C ILE A 212 -3.33 -2.15 -5.79
N SER A 213 -2.13 -2.55 -6.20
CA SER A 213 -1.86 -3.40 -7.36
C SER A 213 -0.99 -4.57 -6.95
N SER A 214 -1.35 -5.77 -7.40
CA SER A 214 -0.61 -7.01 -7.12
C SER A 214 0.66 -7.06 -7.97
N SER A 215 1.83 -6.91 -7.36
CA SER A 215 3.12 -7.06 -8.04
C SER A 215 3.38 -8.51 -8.48
N VAL A 216 2.77 -9.48 -7.80
CA VAL A 216 2.77 -10.90 -8.18
C VAL A 216 1.99 -11.08 -9.47
N GLN A 217 0.74 -10.63 -9.53
CA GLN A 217 -0.07 -10.81 -10.74
C GLN A 217 0.44 -9.93 -11.88
N ALA A 218 1.03 -8.77 -11.59
CA ALA A 218 1.73 -7.96 -12.59
C ALA A 218 2.84 -8.77 -13.27
N TYR A 219 3.64 -9.53 -12.51
CA TYR A 219 4.64 -10.45 -13.07
C TYR A 219 3.99 -11.58 -13.88
N TYR A 220 3.06 -12.36 -13.29
CA TYR A 220 2.45 -13.52 -13.96
C TYR A 220 1.56 -13.19 -15.17
N SER A 221 1.13 -11.93 -15.32
CA SER A 221 0.39 -11.46 -16.50
C SER A 221 1.29 -11.19 -17.71
N LEU A 222 2.61 -11.13 -17.51
CA LEU A 222 3.59 -11.01 -18.59
C LEU A 222 3.80 -12.38 -19.26
N SER A 223 4.12 -12.37 -20.56
CA SER A 223 4.42 -13.63 -21.24
C SER A 223 5.63 -14.33 -20.59
N PRO A 224 5.67 -15.68 -20.56
CA PRO A 224 6.81 -16.41 -20.01
C PRO A 224 8.17 -15.97 -20.58
N LYS A 225 8.23 -15.69 -21.89
CA LYS A 225 9.45 -15.17 -22.54
C LYS A 225 9.86 -13.81 -21.98
N PHE A 226 8.90 -12.92 -21.71
CA PHE A 226 9.19 -11.61 -21.15
C PHE A 226 9.61 -11.70 -19.68
N ARG A 227 8.96 -12.56 -18.90
CA ARG A 227 9.33 -12.83 -17.50
C ARG A 227 10.79 -13.27 -17.36
N LYS A 228 11.23 -14.24 -18.17
CA LYS A 228 12.63 -14.70 -18.21
C LYS A 228 13.63 -13.60 -18.58
N ARG A 229 13.21 -12.60 -19.37
CA ARG A 229 14.07 -11.46 -19.71
C ARG A 229 14.23 -10.47 -18.56
N LEU A 230 13.29 -10.46 -17.61
CA LEU A 230 13.34 -9.59 -16.43
C LEU A 230 14.07 -10.24 -15.24
N GLU A 231 14.06 -11.57 -15.17
CA GLU A 231 14.78 -12.32 -14.13
C GLU A 231 16.29 -12.06 -14.22
N GLY A 232 16.95 -11.92 -13.08
CA GLY A 232 18.36 -11.55 -12.99
C GLY A 232 18.69 -10.07 -13.25
N LEU A 233 17.76 -9.26 -13.79
CA LEU A 233 17.98 -7.82 -13.92
C LEU A 233 17.91 -7.13 -12.54
N THR A 234 18.71 -6.09 -12.38
CA THR A 234 18.67 -5.19 -11.22
C THR A 234 18.43 -3.75 -11.66
N ALA A 235 17.85 -2.95 -10.77
CA ALA A 235 17.55 -1.55 -11.00
C ALA A 235 17.89 -0.72 -9.76
N VAL A 236 18.28 0.53 -9.97
CA VAL A 236 18.57 1.46 -8.88
C VAL A 236 17.29 2.14 -8.42
N HIS A 237 17.00 2.04 -7.12
CA HIS A 237 15.91 2.72 -6.44
C HIS A 237 16.48 3.89 -5.65
N SER A 238 15.96 5.11 -5.86
CA SER A 238 16.40 6.30 -5.11
C SER A 238 15.25 7.20 -4.71
N ASN A 239 15.35 7.77 -3.50
CA ASN A 239 14.40 8.75 -2.98
C ASN A 239 14.78 10.21 -3.29
N ASN A 240 15.78 10.45 -4.15
CA ASN A 240 16.27 11.79 -4.50
C ASN A 240 15.15 12.74 -4.96
N ASP A 241 14.17 12.28 -5.73
CA ASP A 241 13.07 13.13 -6.21
C ASP A 241 12.16 13.61 -5.07
N GLY A 242 11.94 12.75 -4.07
CA GLY A 242 11.19 13.09 -2.86
C GLY A 242 11.94 14.09 -2.00
N ALA A 243 13.24 13.87 -1.78
CA ALA A 243 14.12 14.80 -1.08
C ALA A 243 14.19 16.16 -1.80
N ALA A 244 14.35 16.17 -3.12
CA ALA A 244 14.38 17.39 -3.92
C ALA A 244 13.02 18.14 -3.90
N ALA A 245 11.90 17.42 -3.83
CA ALA A 245 10.59 18.04 -3.65
C ALA A 245 10.45 18.68 -2.26
N GLU A 246 10.96 18.01 -1.24
CA GLU A 246 10.93 18.48 0.15
C GLU A 246 11.81 19.73 0.36
N LEU A 247 13.00 19.76 -0.24
CA LEU A 247 13.91 20.90 -0.18
C LEU A 247 13.31 22.20 -0.76
N LYS A 248 12.26 22.11 -1.58
CA LYS A 248 11.52 23.29 -2.08
C LYS A 248 10.74 24.02 -0.99
N ASN A 249 10.55 23.42 0.18
CA ASN A 249 9.95 24.08 1.35
C ASN A 249 10.94 25.05 2.04
N GLY A 250 12.18 25.17 1.56
CA GLY A 250 13.13 26.19 2.02
C GLY A 250 13.52 26.00 3.49
N LYS A 251 13.29 27.01 4.33
CA LYS A 251 13.61 26.95 5.77
C LYS A 251 12.75 25.94 6.54
N ASP A 252 11.61 25.56 5.98
CA ASP A 252 10.66 24.61 6.59
C ASP A 252 10.85 23.17 6.06
N ALA A 253 11.91 22.93 5.27
CA ALA A 253 12.26 21.61 4.78
C ALA A 253 12.80 20.73 5.91
N VAL A 254 12.33 19.49 5.98
CA VAL A 254 12.71 18.48 6.95
C VAL A 254 13.55 17.43 6.25
N MET A 255 14.81 17.32 6.63
CA MET A 255 15.74 16.32 6.09
C MET A 255 16.45 15.60 7.24
N ARG A 256 15.80 14.54 7.74
CA ARG A 256 16.24 13.77 8.91
C ARG A 256 17.26 12.69 8.56
N ARG A 257 17.26 12.23 7.32
CA ARG A 257 18.11 11.17 6.77
C ARG A 257 18.69 11.58 5.43
N GLU A 258 19.79 10.95 5.04
CA GLU A 258 20.43 11.16 3.75
C GLU A 258 19.61 10.56 2.60
N VAL A 259 19.90 11.00 1.37
CA VAL A 259 19.29 10.41 0.17
C VAL A 259 19.81 8.98 0.01
N LEU A 260 18.88 8.04 -0.12
CA LEU A 260 19.17 6.65 -0.35
C LEU A 260 19.15 6.35 -1.85
N SER A 261 20.08 5.49 -2.27
CA SER A 261 20.17 4.96 -3.62
C SER A 261 20.70 3.54 -3.56
N THR A 262 19.82 2.55 -3.77
CA THR A 262 20.15 1.13 -3.61
C THR A 262 19.74 0.33 -4.83
N GLU A 263 20.59 -0.62 -5.21
CA GLU A 263 20.31 -1.57 -6.30
C GLU A 263 19.46 -2.75 -5.79
N HIS A 264 18.32 -3.00 -6.44
CA HIS A 264 17.42 -4.10 -6.14
C HIS A 264 17.06 -4.90 -7.39
N PRO A 265 16.69 -6.18 -7.25
CA PRO A 265 16.24 -6.99 -8.39
C PRO A 265 14.94 -6.43 -8.99
N VAL A 266 14.83 -6.45 -10.32
CA VAL A 266 13.59 -6.10 -11.04
C VAL A 266 12.48 -7.13 -10.77
N VAL A 267 12.87 -8.39 -10.53
CA VAL A 267 11.98 -9.46 -10.11
C VAL A 267 12.51 -10.07 -8.82
N ILE A 268 11.66 -10.11 -7.80
CA ILE A 268 11.99 -10.65 -6.48
C ILE A 268 11.20 -11.91 -6.17
N VAL A 269 11.71 -12.73 -5.26
CA VAL A 269 11.04 -13.91 -4.71
C VAL A 269 10.59 -13.61 -3.29
N HIS A 270 9.30 -13.75 -3.02
CA HIS A 270 8.80 -13.56 -1.67
C HIS A 270 9.32 -14.68 -0.74
N PRO A 271 9.93 -14.37 0.43
CA PRO A 271 10.59 -15.36 1.29
C PRO A 271 9.65 -16.44 1.82
N VAL A 272 8.41 -16.07 2.17
CA VAL A 272 7.38 -17.01 2.67
C VAL A 272 6.69 -17.76 1.53
N THR A 273 5.98 -17.06 0.64
CA THR A 273 5.12 -17.69 -0.39
C THR A 273 5.88 -18.24 -1.60
N LYS A 274 7.17 -17.89 -1.75
CA LYS A 274 8.03 -18.23 -2.89
C LYS A 274 7.54 -17.74 -4.25
N LYS A 275 6.50 -16.90 -4.28
CA LYS A 275 5.99 -16.29 -5.51
C LYS A 275 6.97 -15.24 -6.01
N LYS A 276 7.10 -15.16 -7.34
CA LYS A 276 7.84 -14.09 -8.02
C LYS A 276 6.96 -12.84 -8.12
N ALA A 277 7.55 -11.67 -7.94
CA ALA A 277 6.87 -10.38 -8.01
C ALA A 277 7.72 -9.34 -8.74
N LEU A 278 7.07 -8.48 -9.52
CA LEU A 278 7.70 -7.36 -10.20
C LEU A 278 8.00 -6.24 -9.20
N TYR A 279 9.26 -5.86 -9.03
CA TYR A 279 9.72 -4.95 -7.98
C TYR A 279 10.29 -3.64 -8.55
N VAL A 280 9.48 -2.96 -9.36
CA VAL A 280 9.81 -1.65 -9.93
C VAL A 280 8.66 -0.69 -9.73
N ASN A 281 8.97 0.61 -9.63
CA ASN A 281 7.95 1.64 -9.53
C ASN A 281 8.44 3.03 -10.00
N PRO A 282 7.55 3.87 -10.55
CA PRO A 282 7.92 5.18 -11.09
C PRO A 282 8.41 6.20 -10.05
N VAL A 283 8.10 6.02 -8.76
CA VAL A 283 8.53 6.96 -7.70
C VAL A 283 10.02 6.80 -7.39
N TYR A 284 10.48 5.55 -7.26
CA TYR A 284 11.81 5.24 -6.76
C TYR A 284 12.74 4.65 -7.81
N THR A 285 12.27 3.80 -8.71
CA THR A 285 13.14 3.12 -9.69
C THR A 285 13.63 4.11 -10.75
N LYS A 286 14.94 4.25 -10.92
CA LYS A 286 15.58 5.26 -11.78
C LYS A 286 16.09 4.70 -13.09
N TYR A 287 16.82 3.60 -13.05
CA TYR A 287 17.36 2.94 -14.23
C TYR A 287 17.70 1.48 -13.94
N ILE A 288 17.74 0.67 -15.00
CA ILE A 288 18.19 -0.73 -14.98
C ILE A 288 19.71 -0.74 -15.13
N VAL A 289 20.38 -1.50 -14.27
CA VAL A 289 21.85 -1.56 -14.26
C VAL A 289 22.34 -2.30 -15.51
N GLY A 290 23.36 -1.73 -16.15
CA GLY A 290 23.99 -2.31 -17.35
C GLY A 290 23.26 -2.04 -18.67
N PHE A 291 22.18 -1.27 -18.66
CA PHE A 291 21.44 -0.87 -19.86
C PHE A 291 21.81 0.56 -20.25
N ASP A 292 21.75 0.87 -21.55
CA ASP A 292 21.77 2.26 -21.99
C ASP A 292 20.50 2.98 -21.51
N LYS A 293 20.56 4.31 -21.41
CA LYS A 293 19.46 5.09 -20.84
C LYS A 293 18.15 4.88 -21.60
N GLU A 294 18.20 4.88 -22.92
CA GLU A 294 17.05 4.72 -23.80
C GLU A 294 16.40 3.34 -23.63
N GLU A 295 17.21 2.30 -23.49
CA GLU A 295 16.75 0.91 -23.28
C GLU A 295 16.10 0.77 -21.90
N SER A 296 16.77 1.29 -20.86
CA SER A 296 16.26 1.31 -19.50
C SER A 296 14.94 2.08 -19.41
N ASP A 297 14.88 3.29 -19.96
CA ASP A 297 13.68 4.12 -19.97
C ASP A 297 12.53 3.41 -20.72
N TYR A 298 12.80 2.80 -21.86
CA TYR A 298 11.79 2.08 -22.63
C TYR A 298 11.19 0.92 -21.82
N LEU A 299 12.05 0.08 -21.24
CA LEU A 299 11.61 -1.08 -20.48
C LEU A 299 10.90 -0.67 -19.19
N LEU A 300 11.44 0.28 -18.42
CA LEU A 300 10.81 0.76 -17.19
C LEU A 300 9.46 1.43 -17.46
N ASN A 301 9.35 2.27 -18.49
CA ASN A 301 8.07 2.90 -18.84
C ASN A 301 7.01 1.87 -19.26
N PHE A 302 7.41 0.82 -19.97
CA PHE A 302 6.51 -0.30 -20.25
C PHE A 302 6.00 -0.96 -18.96
N LEU A 303 6.92 -1.28 -18.02
CA LEU A 303 6.57 -1.92 -16.74
C LEU A 303 5.70 -1.02 -15.85
N TYR A 304 6.00 0.28 -15.78
CA TYR A 304 5.20 1.25 -15.04
C TYR A 304 3.80 1.36 -15.61
N ASN A 305 3.67 1.43 -16.94
CA ASN A 305 2.37 1.49 -17.60
C ASN A 305 1.58 0.19 -17.40
N HIS A 306 2.24 -0.97 -17.45
CA HIS A 306 1.64 -2.27 -17.14
C HIS A 306 1.09 -2.30 -15.72
N ILE A 307 1.83 -1.82 -14.71
CA ILE A 307 1.34 -1.73 -13.33
C ILE A 307 0.16 -0.75 -13.21
N ALA A 308 0.24 0.40 -13.88
CA ALA A 308 -0.70 1.50 -13.66
C ALA A 308 -2.05 1.35 -14.36
N THR A 309 -2.07 0.71 -15.54
CA THR A 309 -3.28 0.66 -16.40
C THR A 309 -4.13 -0.58 -16.20
N ARG A 310 -3.58 -1.62 -15.58
CA ARG A 310 -4.22 -2.93 -15.43
C ARG A 310 -5.09 -2.98 -14.18
N GLN A 311 -6.39 -2.78 -14.40
CA GLN A 311 -7.40 -2.83 -13.34
C GLN A 311 -7.76 -4.26 -12.94
N ASP A 312 -7.40 -5.25 -13.75
CA ASP A 312 -7.68 -6.67 -13.54
C ASP A 312 -6.79 -7.31 -12.46
N PHE A 313 -5.76 -6.60 -11.96
CA PHE A 313 -4.98 -7.03 -10.80
C PHE A 313 -4.80 -5.96 -9.73
N SER A 314 -5.69 -4.97 -9.72
CA SER A 314 -5.76 -3.94 -8.70
C SER A 314 -7.01 -4.08 -7.82
N CYS A 315 -7.02 -3.38 -6.70
CA CYS A 315 -8.21 -3.08 -5.93
C CYS A 315 -8.15 -1.63 -5.45
N ARG A 316 -9.30 -1.09 -5.03
CA ARG A 316 -9.41 0.25 -4.44
C ARG A 316 -9.96 0.11 -3.03
N VAL A 317 -9.18 0.53 -2.04
CA VAL A 317 -9.58 0.53 -0.64
C VAL A 317 -10.22 1.88 -0.33
N ARG A 318 -11.55 1.87 -0.21
CA ARG A 318 -12.28 3.02 0.32
C ARG A 318 -12.12 3.08 1.82
N TYR A 319 -11.69 4.23 2.33
CA TYR A 319 -11.54 4.40 3.77
C TYR A 319 -12.83 4.78 4.46
N GLU A 320 -12.97 4.28 5.68
CA GLU A 320 -13.92 4.72 6.70
C GLU A 320 -13.10 5.03 7.96
N ALA A 321 -13.59 5.88 8.87
CA ALA A 321 -12.89 6.11 10.14
C ALA A 321 -12.71 4.79 10.90
N GLY A 322 -11.55 4.59 11.53
CA GLY A 322 -11.21 3.33 12.18
C GLY A 322 -10.87 2.18 11.21
N THR A 323 -10.70 2.45 9.92
CA THR A 323 -10.14 1.45 8.99
C THR A 323 -8.65 1.30 9.24
N VAL A 324 -8.21 0.06 9.49
CA VAL A 324 -6.79 -0.31 9.43
C VAL A 324 -6.58 -1.12 8.17
N LEU A 325 -5.65 -0.67 7.35
CA LEU A 325 -5.22 -1.40 6.17
C LEU A 325 -3.80 -1.90 6.43
N VAL A 326 -3.61 -3.21 6.26
CA VAL A 326 -2.32 -3.88 6.38
C VAL A 326 -1.94 -4.46 5.03
N TRP A 327 -0.74 -4.19 4.53
CA TRP A 327 -0.29 -4.75 3.25
C TRP A 327 1.17 -5.19 3.28
N ASP A 328 1.51 -6.17 2.45
CA ASP A 328 2.89 -6.60 2.25
C ASP A 328 3.53 -5.84 1.08
N GLN A 329 4.38 -4.88 1.42
CA GLN A 329 5.06 -3.99 0.48
C GLN A 329 5.88 -4.73 -0.58
N ARG A 330 6.38 -5.94 -0.25
CA ARG A 330 7.22 -6.73 -1.17
C ARG A 330 6.42 -7.23 -2.37
N ILE A 331 5.10 -7.33 -2.27
CA ILE A 331 4.24 -7.86 -3.34
C ILE A 331 3.14 -6.89 -3.78
N THR A 332 3.21 -5.62 -3.37
CA THR A 332 2.23 -4.61 -3.75
C THR A 332 2.88 -3.32 -4.19
N ASN A 333 2.31 -2.73 -5.24
CA ASN A 333 2.40 -1.29 -5.46
C ASN A 333 1.11 -0.64 -4.97
N HIS A 334 1.19 0.59 -4.49
CA HIS A 334 0.02 1.35 -4.10
C HIS A 334 0.13 2.81 -4.53
N SER A 335 -1.00 3.51 -4.52
CA SER A 335 -1.08 4.91 -4.89
C SER A 335 -2.18 5.59 -4.10
N GLN A 336 -1.91 6.82 -3.66
CA GLN A 336 -2.92 7.66 -3.04
C GLN A 336 -3.85 8.26 -4.09
N THR A 337 -5.08 8.54 -3.68
CA THR A 337 -6.00 9.41 -4.42
C THR A 337 -6.21 10.71 -3.64
N LEU A 338 -6.16 11.83 -4.34
CA LEU A 338 -6.42 13.16 -3.81
C LEU A 338 -7.70 13.71 -4.43
N ASP A 339 -8.77 12.90 -4.41
CA ASP A 339 -10.02 13.06 -5.14
C ASP A 339 -11.21 13.46 -4.23
N TYR A 340 -10.92 14.24 -3.19
CA TYR A 340 -11.89 14.80 -2.24
C TYR A 340 -11.73 16.33 -2.13
N PRO A 341 -12.76 17.06 -1.64
CA PRO A 341 -12.76 18.53 -1.60
C PRO A 341 -11.48 19.11 -0.99
N VAL A 342 -10.96 20.17 -1.60
CA VAL A 342 -9.79 20.87 -1.05
C VAL A 342 -10.17 21.46 0.30
N GLY A 343 -9.33 21.22 1.29
CA GLY A 343 -9.53 21.72 2.65
C GLY A 343 -10.25 20.75 3.58
N ASP A 344 -10.85 19.67 3.05
CA ASP A 344 -11.35 18.57 3.88
C ASP A 344 -10.20 17.83 4.56
N ARG A 345 -10.51 17.24 5.73
CA ARG A 345 -9.53 16.56 6.57
C ARG A 345 -9.34 15.11 6.15
N ARG A 346 -8.10 14.73 5.84
CA ARG A 346 -7.64 13.35 5.73
C ARG A 346 -6.46 13.17 6.67
N HIS A 347 -6.62 12.34 7.70
CA HIS A 347 -5.67 12.18 8.79
C HIS A 347 -5.46 10.70 9.08
N ALA A 348 -4.22 10.25 8.96
CA ALA A 348 -3.82 8.88 9.20
C ALA A 348 -2.42 8.84 9.78
N PHE A 349 -2.07 7.72 10.41
CA PHE A 349 -0.69 7.39 10.66
C PHE A 349 -0.31 6.07 9.97
N ARG A 350 0.98 5.92 9.69
CA ARG A 350 1.57 4.72 9.14
C ARG A 350 2.73 4.24 10.00
N LEU A 351 2.76 2.94 10.24
CA LEU A 351 3.88 2.24 10.86
C LEU A 351 4.42 1.22 9.86
N THR A 352 5.71 1.34 9.56
CA THR A 352 6.36 0.61 8.48
C THR A 352 7.48 -0.25 9.06
N PRO A 353 7.25 -1.56 9.29
CA PRO A 353 8.33 -2.46 9.65
C PRO A 353 9.20 -2.73 8.43
N LEU A 354 10.51 -2.75 8.63
CA LEU A 354 11.50 -3.20 7.65
C LEU A 354 11.62 -4.73 7.70
N ALA A 355 11.96 -5.32 6.55
CA ALA A 355 12.04 -6.76 6.38
C ALA A 355 13.40 -7.21 5.81
N ASN A 356 13.44 -8.36 5.15
CA ASN A 356 14.63 -8.89 4.50
C ASN A 356 15.06 -8.03 3.30
N LYS A 357 16.34 -8.12 2.94
CA LYS A 357 16.82 -7.66 1.63
C LYS A 357 16.03 -8.37 0.51
N PRO A 358 15.61 -7.67 -0.56
CA PRO A 358 14.92 -8.30 -1.68
C PRO A 358 15.72 -9.48 -2.27
N ILE A 359 15.07 -10.63 -2.39
CA ILE A 359 15.69 -11.86 -2.90
C ILE A 359 15.51 -11.90 -4.42
N PRO A 360 16.58 -11.94 -5.23
CA PRO A 360 16.46 -11.95 -6.68
C PRO A 360 15.79 -13.24 -7.19
N ALA A 361 14.90 -13.11 -8.17
CA ALA A 361 14.53 -14.24 -9.01
C ALA A 361 15.67 -14.55 -9.99
N ILE A 362 16.16 -15.78 -9.96
CA ILE A 362 17.19 -16.28 -10.89
C ILE A 362 16.54 -16.78 -12.17
N VAL A 363 17.27 -16.67 -13.29
CA VAL A 363 16.85 -17.23 -14.58
C VAL A 363 16.89 -18.75 -14.48
N GLU A 364 15.74 -19.40 -14.63
CA GLU A 364 15.63 -20.85 -14.71
C GLU A 364 15.64 -21.30 -16.18
N GLU A 365 16.11 -22.53 -16.47
CA GLU A 365 16.01 -23.12 -17.81
C GLU A 365 14.55 -23.21 -18.27
N ASP A 366 14.32 -23.31 -19.58
CA ASP A 366 12.95 -23.39 -20.10
C ASP A 366 12.21 -24.65 -19.64
N ASP A 367 11.40 -24.49 -18.61
CA ASP A 367 10.60 -25.54 -17.99
C ASP A 367 9.23 -25.76 -18.67
N GLY A 368 9.03 -25.17 -19.86
CA GLY A 368 7.78 -25.30 -20.62
C GLY A 368 6.61 -24.56 -19.99
N GLU A 369 6.84 -23.53 -19.18
CA GLU A 369 5.77 -22.74 -18.53
C GLU A 369 4.68 -22.26 -19.48
N CYS A 370 5.04 -21.82 -20.71
CA CYS A 370 4.04 -21.37 -21.69
C CYS A 370 3.05 -22.49 -22.04
N ALA A 371 3.54 -23.71 -22.27
CA ALA A 371 2.70 -24.85 -22.64
C ALA A 371 1.75 -25.28 -21.51
N ARG A 372 2.00 -24.84 -20.27
CA ARG A 372 1.14 -25.08 -19.10
C ARG A 372 0.12 -23.96 -18.86
N ASP A 373 0.28 -22.80 -19.48
CA ASP A 373 -0.67 -21.69 -19.39
C ASP A 373 -1.84 -21.92 -20.36
N VAL A 374 -2.95 -22.46 -19.81
CA VAL A 374 -4.13 -22.85 -20.58
C VAL A 374 -4.70 -21.69 -21.40
N GLN A 375 -4.74 -20.49 -20.84
CA GLN A 375 -5.29 -19.32 -21.53
C GLN A 375 -4.42 -18.96 -22.74
N ARG A 376 -3.10 -18.97 -22.57
CA ARG A 376 -2.17 -18.65 -23.67
C ARG A 376 -2.16 -19.74 -24.74
N VAL A 377 -2.24 -21.00 -24.35
CA VAL A 377 -2.33 -22.14 -25.29
C VAL A 377 -3.62 -22.07 -26.11
N GLN A 378 -4.76 -21.80 -25.47
CA GLN A 378 -6.05 -21.63 -26.15
C GLN A 378 -6.04 -20.46 -27.16
N LEU A 379 -5.21 -19.44 -26.90
CA LEU A 379 -5.06 -18.27 -27.77
C LEU A 379 -3.91 -18.40 -28.78
N ASN A 380 -3.23 -19.55 -28.86
CA ASN A 380 -2.07 -19.78 -29.74
C ASN A 380 -0.94 -18.76 -29.55
N LEU A 381 -0.67 -18.41 -28.28
CA LEU A 381 0.37 -17.46 -27.84
C LEU A 381 1.64 -18.14 -27.29
N CYS A 382 1.68 -19.47 -27.41
CA CYS A 382 2.81 -20.35 -27.24
C CYS A 382 3.03 -21.01 -28.60
#